data_AF-A0A7C4XAS7-F1
#
_entry.id   AF-A0A7C4XAS7-F1
#
_cell.length_a   1.000
_cell.length_b   1.000
_cell.length_c   1.000
_cell.angle_alpha   90.00
_cell.angle_beta   90.00
_cell.angle_gamma   90.00
#
_symmetry.space_group_name_H-M   'P 1'
#
loop_
_entity.id
_entity.type
_entity.pdbx_description
1 polymer ?
#
loop_
_entity_poly.entity_id
_entity_poly.type
_entity_poly.pdbx_seq_one_letter_code
_entity_poly.pdbx_strand_id
1 'polypeptide(L)'
;MSFTVTLSKTVTQSVSARYATADGSATAPADYTATSGTLTFAPGETGKTIDVTVVGDTEHELYEIFDVVLSNPLNATISVGRATGTILNDDAAPPPARPGHYKGMSSQLTNFEFDVTGAGTGVTHLRTGQINQTCGSGVSLYGGNLDFGSYVVTVTADGTFSIDTSWETTVGGDPADIHLVITGRFSGDTASGTLLTTISWTEVASGTHYSCTSEAQTWSVTRTG
;
A
#
# COMPACT_ATOMS: atom_id res chain seq x y z
N MET A 1 16.83 -0.22 -18.04
CA MET A 1 16.04 0.69 -18.90
C MET A 1 16.98 1.75 -19.49
N SER A 2 16.77 2.17 -20.75
CA SER A 2 17.67 3.12 -21.43
C SER A 2 16.90 4.32 -21.97
N PHE A 3 17.43 5.52 -21.74
CA PHE A 3 16.87 6.80 -22.19
C PHE A 3 17.83 7.46 -23.18
N THR A 4 17.36 7.74 -24.40
CA THR A 4 18.17 8.42 -25.41
C THR A 4 18.02 9.93 -25.28
N VAL A 5 19.16 10.63 -25.17
CA VAL A 5 19.25 12.09 -25.18
C VAL A 5 19.85 12.52 -26.51
N THR A 6 19.17 13.42 -27.22
CA THR A 6 19.58 13.89 -28.54
C THR A 6 19.84 15.39 -28.59
N LEU A 7 20.83 15.79 -29.38
CA LEU A 7 20.94 17.17 -29.87
C LEU A 7 20.11 17.33 -31.15
N SER A 8 19.45 18.48 -31.29
CA SER A 8 18.64 18.79 -32.48
C SER A 8 19.47 19.02 -33.76
N LYS A 9 20.79 19.23 -33.60
CA LYS A 9 21.76 19.40 -34.67
C LYS A 9 23.16 19.08 -34.17
N THR A 10 24.07 18.80 -35.09
CA THR A 10 25.50 18.66 -34.79
C THR A 10 26.10 19.97 -34.29
N VAL A 11 27.03 19.86 -33.35
CA VAL A 11 27.75 20.99 -32.75
C VAL A 11 29.26 20.84 -32.93
N THR A 12 29.97 21.96 -33.03
CA THR A 12 31.43 22.03 -33.18
C THR A 12 32.17 22.23 -31.85
N GLN A 13 31.42 22.50 -30.78
CA GLN A 13 31.91 22.62 -29.40
C GLN A 13 31.23 21.56 -28.52
N SER A 14 31.83 21.23 -27.38
CA SER A 14 31.22 20.30 -26.44
C SER A 14 29.94 20.87 -25.84
N VAL A 15 28.93 20.02 -25.71
CA VAL A 15 27.66 20.30 -25.03
C VAL A 15 27.56 19.38 -23.84
N SER A 16 27.07 19.87 -22.71
CA SER A 16 26.80 19.01 -21.55
C SER A 16 25.51 19.39 -20.85
N ALA A 17 24.93 18.42 -20.16
CA ALA A 17 23.84 18.64 -19.22
C ALA A 17 24.01 17.66 -18.05
N ARG A 18 23.58 18.07 -16.86
CA ARG A 18 23.42 17.13 -15.75
C ARG A 18 22.14 16.35 -15.92
N TYR A 19 22.10 15.15 -15.36
CA TYR A 19 20.89 14.35 -15.25
C TYR A 19 20.78 13.72 -13.87
N ALA A 20 19.55 13.49 -13.43
CA ALA A 20 19.24 12.68 -12.24
C ALA A 20 17.89 12.00 -12.44
N THR A 21 17.74 10.80 -11.87
CA THR A 21 16.44 10.17 -11.70
C THR A 21 15.63 10.87 -10.61
N ALA A 22 14.31 10.82 -10.71
CA ALA A 22 13.38 11.30 -9.70
C ALA A 22 12.26 10.28 -9.50
N ASP A 23 11.90 10.03 -8.24
CA ASP A 23 10.86 9.07 -7.88
C ASP A 23 9.48 9.50 -8.40
N GLY A 24 8.66 8.51 -8.72
CA GLY A 24 7.25 8.65 -9.03
C GLY A 24 6.44 7.71 -8.15
N SER A 25 5.69 6.78 -8.75
CA SER A 25 5.20 5.62 -7.99
C SER A 25 6.31 4.60 -7.75
N ALA A 26 7.26 4.48 -8.67
CA ALA A 26 8.51 3.75 -8.45
C ALA A 26 9.49 4.62 -7.65
N THR A 27 10.11 4.02 -6.65
CA THR A 27 11.01 4.62 -5.67
C THR A 27 12.35 3.89 -5.60
N ALA A 28 13.45 4.64 -5.48
CA ALA A 28 14.76 4.03 -5.26
C ALA A 28 15.02 3.80 -3.75
N PRO A 29 15.66 2.68 -3.35
CA PRO A 29 16.24 1.64 -4.20
C PRO A 29 15.30 0.45 -4.48
N ALA A 30 14.03 0.51 -4.07
CA ALA A 30 13.10 -0.61 -4.15
C ALA A 30 12.88 -1.06 -5.60
N ASP A 31 12.56 -0.11 -6.48
CA ASP A 31 12.04 -0.41 -7.82
C ASP A 31 13.09 -0.12 -8.91
N TYR A 32 14.04 0.77 -8.61
CA TYR A 32 15.15 1.09 -9.50
C TYR A 32 16.36 1.65 -8.74
N THR A 33 17.53 1.61 -9.38
CA THR A 33 18.74 2.23 -8.84
C THR A 33 18.80 3.71 -9.25
N ALA A 34 18.71 4.61 -8.26
CA ALA A 34 18.87 6.04 -8.48
C ALA A 34 20.19 6.34 -9.21
N THR A 35 20.09 7.05 -10.33
CA THR A 35 21.24 7.34 -11.20
C THR A 35 21.31 8.83 -11.48
N SER A 36 22.50 9.42 -11.36
CA SER A 36 22.75 10.81 -11.71
C SER A 36 24.14 11.00 -12.28
N GLY A 37 24.34 12.07 -13.04
CA GLY A 37 25.64 12.34 -13.65
C GLY A 37 25.66 13.57 -14.54
N THR A 38 26.74 13.69 -15.32
CA THR A 38 26.87 14.66 -16.40
C THR A 38 26.96 13.92 -17.72
N LEU A 39 26.08 14.27 -18.65
CA LEU A 39 26.07 13.77 -20.01
C LEU A 39 26.79 14.80 -20.90
N THR A 40 27.81 14.36 -21.62
CA THR A 40 28.66 15.22 -22.44
C THR A 40 28.69 14.73 -23.88
N PHE A 41 28.32 15.59 -24.81
CA PHE A 41 28.47 15.38 -26.25
C PHE A 41 29.80 16.00 -26.70
N ALA A 42 30.65 15.18 -27.31
CA ALA A 42 31.82 15.67 -28.03
C ALA A 42 31.39 16.36 -29.34
N PRO A 43 32.22 17.24 -29.92
CA PRO A 43 31.97 17.79 -31.26
C PRO A 43 31.65 16.67 -32.26
N GLY A 44 30.59 16.84 -33.04
CA GLY A 44 30.12 15.82 -33.99
C GLY A 44 29.07 14.85 -33.44
N GLU A 45 28.97 14.65 -32.12
CA GLU A 45 27.98 13.75 -31.53
C GLU A 45 26.61 14.40 -31.43
N THR A 46 25.55 13.60 -31.63
CA THR A 46 24.16 14.05 -31.49
C THR A 46 23.30 13.13 -30.63
N GLY A 47 23.82 12.00 -30.16
CA GLY A 47 23.10 11.03 -29.35
C GLY A 47 23.95 10.48 -28.21
N LYS A 48 23.34 10.37 -27.02
CA LYS A 48 23.88 9.68 -25.84
C LYS A 48 22.76 8.93 -25.15
N THR A 49 23.11 7.95 -24.34
CA THR A 49 22.16 7.19 -23.53
C THR A 49 22.40 7.42 -22.04
N ILE A 50 21.32 7.36 -21.27
CA ILE A 50 21.34 7.24 -19.81
C ILE A 50 20.71 5.88 -19.51
N ASP A 51 21.46 5.01 -18.87
CA ASP A 51 20.99 3.69 -18.47
C ASP A 51 20.63 3.70 -16.98
N VAL A 52 19.42 3.25 -16.66
CA VAL A 52 18.90 3.12 -15.30
C VAL A 52 18.59 1.65 -15.06
N THR A 53 19.17 1.07 -14.01
CA THR A 53 18.88 -0.32 -13.60
C THR A 53 17.52 -0.37 -12.92
N VAL A 54 16.62 -1.22 -13.44
CA VAL A 54 15.35 -1.56 -12.79
C VAL A 54 15.62 -2.72 -11.85
N VAL A 55 15.06 -2.65 -10.64
CA VAL A 55 15.10 -3.71 -9.65
C VAL A 55 13.76 -4.42 -9.75
N GLY A 56 13.78 -5.71 -10.11
CA GLY A 56 12.56 -6.52 -10.15
C GLY A 56 12.48 -7.37 -8.90
N ASP A 57 11.25 -7.69 -8.48
CA ASP A 57 11.01 -8.69 -7.45
C ASP A 57 10.00 -9.76 -7.92
N THR A 58 9.12 -10.23 -7.04
CA THR A 58 8.11 -11.26 -7.35
C THR A 58 6.72 -10.88 -6.86
N GLU A 59 6.57 -9.68 -6.29
CA GLU A 59 5.32 -9.17 -5.79
C GLU A 59 4.50 -8.59 -6.94
N HIS A 60 3.23 -8.98 -7.02
CA HIS A 60 2.40 -8.46 -8.10
C HIS A 60 2.00 -7.01 -7.81
N GLU A 61 2.62 -6.10 -8.53
CA GLU A 61 2.43 -4.66 -8.37
C GLU A 61 1.65 -4.05 -9.55
N LEU A 62 1.23 -2.80 -9.41
CA LEU A 62 0.73 -2.04 -10.56
C LEU A 62 1.91 -1.54 -11.40
N TYR A 63 1.66 -1.07 -12.62
CA TYR A 63 2.71 -0.39 -13.38
C TYR A 63 3.18 0.86 -12.63
N GLU A 64 4.49 1.00 -12.56
CA GLU A 64 5.10 2.10 -11.84
C GLU A 64 5.89 3.02 -12.76
N ILE A 65 6.05 4.27 -12.35
CA ILE A 65 6.80 5.26 -13.11
C ILE A 65 7.84 5.98 -12.26
N PHE A 66 8.95 6.32 -12.91
CA PHE A 66 9.94 7.26 -12.42
C PHE A 66 10.36 8.19 -13.58
N ASP A 67 11.07 9.27 -13.29
CA ASP A 67 11.55 10.20 -14.32
C ASP A 67 13.07 10.26 -14.39
N VAL A 68 13.60 10.58 -15.57
CA VAL A 68 14.95 11.11 -15.77
C VAL A 68 14.82 12.59 -16.12
N VAL A 69 15.49 13.44 -15.34
CA VAL A 69 15.42 14.90 -15.45
C VAL A 69 16.78 15.47 -15.84
N LEU A 70 16.81 16.25 -16.93
CA LEU A 70 17.97 17.01 -17.37
C LEU A 70 18.01 18.39 -16.70
N SER A 71 19.20 18.87 -16.35
CA SER A 71 19.42 20.17 -15.73
C SER A 71 20.77 20.78 -16.10
N ASN A 72 20.95 22.07 -15.79
CA ASN A 72 22.23 22.78 -15.94
C ASN A 72 22.90 22.57 -17.31
N PRO A 73 22.22 22.87 -18.42
CA PRO A 73 22.83 22.71 -19.74
C PRO A 73 23.95 23.73 -19.94
N LEU A 74 25.00 23.32 -20.66
CA LEU A 74 26.08 24.17 -21.13
C LEU A 74 26.14 24.09 -22.66
N ASN A 75 26.22 25.26 -23.30
CA ASN A 75 26.29 25.41 -24.76
C ASN A 75 25.08 24.89 -25.55
N ALA A 76 23.97 24.63 -24.85
CA ALA A 76 22.69 24.24 -25.43
C ALA A 76 21.54 24.74 -24.55
N THR A 77 20.32 24.62 -25.07
CA THR A 77 19.09 24.77 -24.30
C THR A 77 18.38 23.43 -24.22
N ILE A 78 17.73 23.15 -23.10
CA ILE A 78 16.92 21.94 -22.91
C ILE A 78 15.53 22.23 -23.47
N SER A 79 15.14 21.54 -24.55
CA SER A 79 13.79 21.61 -25.10
C SER A 79 12.83 20.62 -24.44
N VAL A 80 13.31 19.41 -24.15
CA VAL A 80 12.62 18.36 -23.40
C VAL A 80 13.54 17.94 -22.26
N GLY A 81 13.17 18.31 -21.03
CA GLY A 81 14.00 18.11 -19.85
C GLY A 81 13.60 16.92 -18.98
N ARG A 82 12.55 16.20 -19.34
CA ARG A 82 11.99 15.11 -18.55
C ARG A 82 11.59 13.97 -19.47
N ALA A 83 11.99 12.76 -19.10
CA ALA A 83 11.53 11.53 -19.73
C ALA A 83 11.04 10.57 -18.65
N THR A 84 9.83 10.04 -18.81
CA THR A 84 9.23 9.08 -17.88
C THR A 84 9.60 7.66 -18.28
N GLY A 85 10.16 6.90 -17.35
CA GLY A 85 10.32 5.45 -17.43
C GLY A 85 9.12 4.76 -16.82
N THR A 86 8.62 3.71 -17.48
CA THR A 86 7.54 2.86 -16.95
C THR A 86 8.09 1.47 -16.67
N ILE A 87 8.06 1.06 -15.40
CA ILE A 87 8.36 -0.30 -14.98
C ILE A 87 7.08 -1.10 -15.19
N LEU A 88 7.15 -2.07 -16.10
CA LEU A 88 6.04 -2.97 -16.38
C LEU A 88 6.08 -4.11 -15.36
N ASN A 89 4.97 -4.35 -14.68
CA ASN A 89 4.81 -5.54 -13.86
C ASN A 89 4.80 -6.78 -14.77
N ASP A 90 5.77 -7.66 -14.57
CA ASP A 90 5.86 -8.97 -15.22
C ASP A 90 5.58 -10.14 -14.26
N ASP A 91 5.14 -9.83 -13.04
CA ASP A 91 4.79 -10.80 -12.02
C ASP A 91 3.37 -11.35 -12.18
N ALA A 92 3.27 -12.65 -11.93
CA ALA A 92 2.02 -13.36 -11.98
C ALA A 92 1.01 -12.73 -10.99
N ALA A 93 -0.19 -12.43 -11.47
CA ALA A 93 -1.27 -11.99 -10.60
C ALA A 93 -1.46 -12.98 -9.44
N PRO A 94 -1.74 -12.50 -8.21
CA PRO A 94 -1.99 -13.39 -7.09
C PRO A 94 -3.17 -14.30 -7.44
N PRO A 95 -3.14 -15.58 -7.03
CA PRO A 95 -4.30 -16.44 -7.20
C PRO A 95 -5.52 -15.81 -6.52
N PRO A 96 -6.71 -15.89 -7.14
CA PRO A 96 -7.92 -15.34 -6.57
C PRO A 96 -8.22 -15.98 -5.21
N ALA A 97 -8.98 -15.27 -4.36
CA ALA A 97 -9.42 -15.81 -3.08
C ALA A 97 -10.15 -17.14 -3.30
N ARG A 98 -9.82 -18.13 -2.48
CA ARG A 98 -10.52 -19.42 -2.51
C ARG A 98 -11.73 -19.36 -1.58
N PRO A 99 -12.89 -19.92 -1.99
CA PRO A 99 -14.03 -20.06 -1.09
C PRO A 99 -13.64 -20.81 0.18
N GLY A 100 -14.10 -20.38 1.35
CA GLY A 100 -13.85 -21.10 2.60
C GLY A 100 -13.68 -20.21 3.82
N HIS A 101 -13.34 -20.84 4.94
CA HIS A 101 -13.09 -20.20 6.22
C HIS A 101 -11.62 -19.85 6.38
N TYR A 102 -11.32 -18.60 6.67
CA TYR A 102 -9.98 -18.10 6.92
C TYR A 102 -9.83 -17.74 8.39
N LYS A 103 -8.67 -18.08 8.97
CA LYS A 103 -8.39 -17.87 10.39
C LYS A 103 -6.93 -17.50 10.65
N GLY A 104 -6.71 -16.61 11.61
CA GLY A 104 -5.41 -16.23 12.12
C GLY A 104 -5.53 -15.38 13.37
N MET A 105 -4.45 -14.66 13.70
CA MET A 105 -4.34 -13.80 14.88
C MET A 105 -3.51 -12.55 14.54
N SER A 106 -3.63 -11.50 15.34
CA SER A 106 -2.74 -10.34 15.30
C SER A 106 -2.22 -10.00 16.70
N SER A 107 -1.33 -9.02 16.79
CA SER A 107 -0.88 -8.47 18.08
C SER A 107 -2.04 -7.94 18.94
N GLN A 108 -3.10 -7.44 18.32
CA GLN A 108 -4.25 -6.84 18.99
C GLN A 108 -5.46 -7.75 19.08
N LEU A 109 -5.58 -8.78 18.24
CA LEU A 109 -6.75 -9.65 18.20
C LEU A 109 -6.41 -11.11 18.50
N THR A 110 -7.10 -11.68 19.48
CA THR A 110 -6.96 -13.09 19.87
C THR A 110 -7.46 -14.08 18.81
N ASN A 111 -8.34 -13.62 17.91
CA ASN A 111 -8.67 -14.30 16.66
C ASN A 111 -9.03 -13.26 15.59
N PHE A 112 -8.74 -13.59 14.34
CA PHE A 112 -9.21 -12.88 13.16
C PHE A 112 -9.68 -13.94 12.17
N GLU A 113 -10.96 -13.93 11.87
CA GLU A 113 -11.64 -14.99 11.16
C GLU A 113 -12.64 -14.42 10.16
N PHE A 114 -12.77 -15.01 8.99
CA PHE A 114 -13.84 -14.63 8.06
C PHE A 114 -14.15 -15.76 7.07
N ASP A 115 -15.35 -15.70 6.49
CA ASP A 115 -15.80 -16.67 5.49
C ASP A 115 -15.89 -16.02 4.11
N VAL A 116 -15.36 -16.67 3.08
CA VAL A 116 -15.37 -16.20 1.69
C VAL A 116 -16.48 -16.90 0.90
N THR A 117 -17.16 -16.17 0.00
CA THR A 117 -18.25 -16.70 -0.85
C THR A 117 -17.83 -17.96 -1.61
N GLY A 118 -18.81 -18.77 -2.01
CA GLY A 118 -18.61 -19.95 -2.86
C GLY A 118 -17.89 -19.68 -4.19
N ALA A 119 -17.82 -18.43 -4.62
CA ALA A 119 -17.13 -18.00 -5.84
C ALA A 119 -15.78 -17.29 -5.58
N GLY A 120 -15.38 -17.04 -4.32
CA GLY A 120 -14.15 -16.31 -4.02
C GLY A 120 -14.25 -14.79 -4.18
N THR A 121 -15.47 -14.26 -4.40
CA THR A 121 -15.69 -12.87 -4.80
C THR A 121 -16.15 -11.96 -3.67
N GLY A 122 -16.31 -12.49 -2.46
CA GLY A 122 -16.70 -11.66 -1.33
C GLY A 122 -16.38 -12.28 0.03
N VAL A 123 -16.13 -11.41 1.01
CA VAL A 123 -16.16 -11.79 2.42
C VAL A 123 -17.63 -11.76 2.85
N THR A 124 -18.10 -12.81 3.50
CA THR A 124 -19.52 -13.00 3.89
C THR A 124 -19.75 -12.89 5.38
N HIS A 125 -18.72 -13.15 6.18
CA HIS A 125 -18.75 -13.04 7.63
C HIS A 125 -17.38 -12.55 8.08
N LEU A 126 -17.35 -11.68 9.07
CA LEU A 126 -16.14 -11.35 9.81
C LEU A 126 -16.42 -11.75 11.26
N ARG A 127 -15.45 -12.45 11.86
CA ARG A 127 -15.42 -12.87 13.26
C ARG A 127 -14.09 -12.44 13.84
N THR A 128 -14.11 -11.61 14.87
CA THR A 128 -12.88 -11.18 15.56
C THR A 128 -12.98 -11.40 17.04
N GLY A 129 -11.83 -11.58 17.68
CA GLY A 129 -11.72 -11.86 19.10
C GLY A 129 -11.59 -10.57 19.91
N GLN A 130 -10.94 -10.70 21.06
CA GLN A 130 -10.71 -9.57 21.96
C GLN A 130 -9.72 -8.58 21.37
N ILE A 131 -10.09 -7.29 21.33
CA ILE A 131 -9.23 -6.16 20.95
C ILE A 131 -8.39 -5.72 22.16
N ASN A 132 -7.09 -6.00 22.14
CA ASN A 132 -6.14 -5.58 23.17
C ASN A 132 -5.60 -4.18 22.89
N GLN A 133 -6.46 -3.16 22.95
CA GLN A 133 -6.08 -1.76 22.82
C GLN A 133 -6.16 -1.04 24.17
N THR A 134 -5.16 -0.25 24.49
CA THR A 134 -5.17 0.67 25.64
C THR A 134 -5.35 2.10 25.15
N CYS A 135 -6.41 2.76 25.60
CA CYS A 135 -6.54 4.20 25.49
C CYS A 135 -5.92 4.84 26.75
N GLY A 136 -5.28 6.01 26.62
CA GLY A 136 -4.33 6.64 27.56
C GLY A 136 -4.75 6.90 29.03
N SER A 137 -5.64 6.10 29.60
CA SER A 137 -6.08 6.05 30.98
C SER A 137 -6.16 4.61 31.54
N GLY A 138 -5.58 3.61 30.87
CA GLY A 138 -5.61 2.20 31.32
C GLY A 138 -6.92 1.47 31.00
N VAL A 139 -7.76 2.08 30.16
CA VAL A 139 -8.98 1.46 29.62
C VAL A 139 -8.58 0.38 28.64
N SER A 140 -8.87 -0.87 28.99
CA SER A 140 -8.73 -2.05 28.13
C SER A 140 -10.12 -2.50 27.70
N LEU A 141 -10.36 -2.64 26.41
CA LEU A 141 -11.58 -3.27 25.92
C LEU A 141 -11.45 -4.79 26.03
N TYR A 142 -12.34 -5.39 26.82
CA TYR A 142 -12.53 -6.83 26.85
C TYR A 142 -13.90 -7.13 26.25
N GLY A 143 -13.96 -7.81 25.08
CA GLY A 143 -15.22 -8.44 24.68
C GLY A 143 -15.41 -8.80 23.22
N GLY A 144 -15.84 -10.06 23.02
CA GLY A 144 -16.85 -10.49 22.03
C GLY A 144 -16.32 -11.02 20.70
N ASN A 145 -16.80 -12.21 20.28
CA ASN A 145 -16.82 -12.56 18.86
C ASN A 145 -17.68 -11.50 18.16
N LEU A 146 -17.06 -10.56 17.44
CA LEU A 146 -17.80 -9.65 16.58
C LEU A 146 -18.27 -10.46 15.39
N ASP A 147 -19.45 -11.07 15.50
CA ASP A 147 -20.10 -11.73 14.36
C ASP A 147 -20.92 -10.67 13.63
N PHE A 148 -20.39 -10.20 12.51
CA PHE A 148 -21.07 -9.20 11.67
C PHE A 148 -22.25 -9.79 10.89
N GLY A 149 -22.66 -11.03 11.18
CA GLY A 149 -23.70 -11.73 10.42
C GLY A 149 -23.30 -11.88 8.95
N SER A 150 -24.30 -12.12 8.08
CA SER A 150 -24.05 -12.27 6.64
C SER A 150 -23.93 -10.89 5.99
N TYR A 151 -22.71 -10.37 5.89
CA TYR A 151 -22.39 -9.14 5.17
C TYR A 151 -21.47 -9.44 3.98
N VAL A 152 -21.88 -9.10 2.76
CA VAL A 152 -21.08 -9.37 1.56
C VAL A 152 -20.24 -8.15 1.22
N VAL A 153 -18.96 -8.20 1.59
CA VAL A 153 -17.93 -7.25 1.12
C VAL A 153 -17.39 -7.80 -0.19
N THR A 154 -17.33 -6.97 -1.23
CA THR A 154 -16.76 -7.40 -2.51
C THR A 154 -15.24 -7.52 -2.38
N VAL A 155 -14.71 -8.66 -2.81
CA VAL A 155 -13.28 -8.82 -3.11
C VAL A 155 -13.08 -8.37 -4.55
N THR A 156 -12.23 -7.38 -4.76
CA THR A 156 -11.91 -6.86 -6.08
C THR A 156 -11.14 -7.89 -6.91
N ALA A 157 -10.98 -7.62 -8.22
CA ALA A 157 -10.26 -8.51 -9.13
C ALA A 157 -8.78 -8.73 -8.73
N ASP A 158 -8.17 -7.74 -8.08
CA ASP A 158 -6.80 -7.84 -7.55
C ASP A 158 -6.75 -8.46 -6.14
N GLY A 159 -7.86 -8.98 -5.63
CA GLY A 159 -7.93 -9.68 -4.35
C GLY A 159 -8.06 -8.76 -3.13
N THR A 160 -8.18 -7.44 -3.31
CA THR A 160 -8.32 -6.49 -2.20
C THR A 160 -9.76 -6.40 -1.68
N PHE A 161 -9.90 -6.03 -0.42
CA PHE A 161 -11.18 -5.74 0.22
C PHE A 161 -11.01 -4.72 1.34
N SER A 162 -12.11 -4.02 1.68
CA SER A 162 -12.17 -3.10 2.81
C SER A 162 -13.48 -3.29 3.55
N ILE A 163 -13.41 -3.33 4.88
CA ILE A 163 -14.56 -3.40 5.78
C ILE A 163 -14.47 -2.18 6.69
N ASP A 164 -15.50 -1.36 6.64
CA ASP A 164 -15.66 -0.17 7.47
C ASP A 164 -16.99 -0.33 8.22
N THR A 165 -16.91 -0.51 9.54
CA THR A 165 -18.07 -0.86 10.35
C THR A 165 -17.99 -0.26 11.75
N SER A 166 -19.14 0.00 12.34
CA SER A 166 -19.26 0.48 13.72
C SER A 166 -20.34 -0.26 14.51
N TRP A 167 -20.21 -0.25 15.84
CA TRP A 167 -21.23 -0.80 16.75
C TRP A 167 -21.18 -0.10 18.11
N GLU A 168 -22.30 -0.18 18.83
CA GLU A 168 -22.43 0.31 20.21
C GLU A 168 -22.08 -0.80 21.21
N THR A 169 -21.37 -0.44 22.28
CA THR A 169 -20.98 -1.32 23.39
C THR A 169 -20.86 -0.53 24.70
N THR A 170 -20.13 -1.06 25.69
CA THR A 170 -19.79 -0.32 26.91
C THR A 170 -18.29 -0.37 27.21
N VAL A 171 -17.77 0.73 27.78
CA VAL A 171 -16.42 0.88 28.33
C VAL A 171 -16.56 1.14 29.83
N GLY A 172 -16.12 0.21 30.68
CA GLY A 172 -16.27 0.38 32.14
C GLY A 172 -17.72 0.51 32.63
N GLY A 173 -18.70 0.14 31.80
CA GLY A 173 -20.14 0.30 32.06
C GLY A 173 -20.78 1.51 31.37
N ASP A 174 -19.99 2.44 30.82
CA ASP A 174 -20.49 3.60 30.08
C ASP A 174 -20.74 3.27 28.61
N PRO A 175 -21.82 3.78 27.97
CA PRO A 175 -22.07 3.59 26.54
C PRO A 175 -20.90 4.09 25.69
N ALA A 176 -20.49 3.27 24.72
CA ALA A 176 -19.36 3.53 23.86
C ALA A 176 -19.65 3.15 22.41
N ASP A 177 -19.12 3.94 21.48
CA ASP A 177 -19.11 3.66 20.06
C ASP A 177 -17.74 3.12 19.65
N ILE A 178 -17.74 2.03 18.88
CA ILE A 178 -16.54 1.45 18.28
C ILE A 178 -16.65 1.56 16.78
N HIS A 179 -15.54 1.94 16.15
CA HIS A 179 -15.37 1.97 14.70
C HIS A 179 -14.15 1.14 14.32
N LEU A 180 -14.33 0.23 13.38
CA LEU A 180 -13.31 -0.71 12.93
C LEU A 180 -13.15 -0.60 11.41
N VAL A 181 -11.91 -0.38 10.98
CA VAL A 181 -11.52 -0.37 9.58
C VAL A 181 -10.51 -1.49 9.35
N ILE A 182 -10.87 -2.41 8.47
CA ILE A 182 -10.04 -3.53 8.03
C ILE A 182 -9.79 -3.37 6.55
N THR A 183 -8.53 -3.39 6.16
CA THR A 183 -8.14 -3.52 4.75
C THR A 183 -7.33 -4.79 4.60
N GLY A 184 -7.52 -5.50 3.50
CA GLY A 184 -6.77 -6.74 3.26
C GLY A 184 -6.71 -7.13 1.80
N ARG A 185 -5.85 -8.11 1.52
CA ARG A 185 -5.68 -8.72 0.20
C ARG A 185 -5.61 -10.24 0.33
N PHE A 186 -6.28 -10.93 -0.58
CA PHE A 186 -6.21 -12.38 -0.73
C PHE A 186 -5.14 -12.80 -1.72
N SER A 187 -4.49 -13.93 -1.43
CA SER A 187 -3.63 -14.67 -2.35
C SER A 187 -3.88 -16.16 -2.15
N GLY A 188 -4.85 -16.70 -2.90
CA GLY A 188 -5.23 -18.11 -2.82
C GLY A 188 -5.73 -18.50 -1.42
N ASP A 189 -4.94 -19.28 -0.69
CA ASP A 189 -5.28 -19.79 0.65
C ASP A 189 -4.86 -18.85 1.79
N THR A 190 -4.27 -17.69 1.50
CA THR A 190 -3.88 -16.71 2.53
C THR A 190 -4.53 -15.36 2.31
N ALA A 191 -4.58 -14.58 3.38
CA ALA A 191 -4.89 -13.15 3.32
C ALA A 191 -4.16 -12.39 4.43
N SER A 192 -3.83 -11.13 4.16
CA SER A 192 -3.18 -10.24 5.12
C SER A 192 -3.58 -8.79 4.87
N GLY A 193 -3.33 -7.93 5.85
CA GLY A 193 -3.62 -6.51 5.70
C GLY A 193 -3.45 -5.71 6.97
N THR A 194 -4.19 -4.59 7.06
CA THR A 194 -4.15 -3.70 8.22
C THR A 194 -5.48 -3.59 8.92
N LEU A 195 -5.42 -3.27 10.20
CA LEU A 195 -6.56 -3.03 11.07
C LEU A 195 -6.35 -1.73 11.85
N LEU A 196 -7.38 -0.90 11.88
CA LEU A 196 -7.48 0.33 12.65
C LEU A 196 -8.76 0.32 13.46
N THR A 197 -8.67 0.70 14.73
CA THR A 197 -9.82 0.80 15.63
C THR A 197 -9.90 2.21 16.21
N THR A 198 -11.09 2.80 16.19
CA THR A 198 -11.41 4.03 16.91
C THR A 198 -12.50 3.75 17.93
N ILE A 199 -12.35 4.32 19.12
CA ILE A 199 -13.26 4.14 20.25
C ILE A 199 -13.63 5.51 20.76
N SER A 200 -14.91 5.73 21.08
CA SER A 200 -15.38 6.95 21.74
C SER A 200 -16.45 6.65 22.78
N TRP A 201 -16.40 7.30 23.94
CA TRP A 201 -17.42 7.17 24.98
C TRP A 201 -17.53 8.44 25.80
N THR A 202 -18.61 8.56 26.58
CA THR A 202 -18.79 9.64 27.55
C THR A 202 -19.03 9.01 28.91
N GLU A 203 -18.18 9.31 29.89
CA GLU A 203 -18.38 8.84 31.27
C GLU A 203 -19.71 9.37 31.80
N VAL A 204 -20.62 8.49 32.22
CA VAL A 204 -21.94 8.90 32.71
C VAL A 204 -21.82 9.68 34.02
N ALA A 205 -20.84 9.33 34.86
CA ALA A 205 -20.64 9.98 36.16
C ALA A 205 -20.12 11.42 36.05
N SER A 206 -19.19 11.69 35.13
CA SER A 206 -18.51 12.98 35.01
C SER A 206 -19.00 13.83 33.84
N GLY A 207 -19.64 13.20 32.83
CA GLY A 207 -19.97 13.83 31.55
C GLY A 207 -18.75 14.06 30.65
N THR A 208 -17.57 13.54 31.01
CA THR A 208 -16.33 13.72 30.25
C THR A 208 -16.33 12.83 29.00
N HIS A 209 -16.04 13.42 27.84
CA HIS A 209 -15.92 12.69 26.58
C HIS A 209 -14.48 12.21 26.34
N TYR A 210 -14.34 10.98 25.86
CA TYR A 210 -13.07 10.34 25.52
C TYR A 210 -13.13 9.78 24.11
N SER A 211 -12.01 9.86 23.39
CA SER A 211 -11.82 9.22 22.09
C SER A 211 -10.35 8.83 21.86
N CYS A 212 -10.13 7.70 21.19
CA CYS A 212 -8.81 7.17 20.86
C CYS A 212 -8.84 6.34 19.57
N THR A 213 -7.76 6.41 18.80
CA THR A 213 -7.54 5.60 17.59
C THR A 213 -6.27 4.78 17.73
N SER A 214 -6.28 3.53 17.27
CA SER A 214 -5.13 2.65 17.28
C SER A 214 -4.13 3.06 16.21
N GLU A 215 -2.86 2.71 16.39
CA GLU A 215 -1.96 2.60 15.24
C GLU A 215 -2.39 1.45 14.33
N ALA A 216 -2.08 1.55 13.05
CA ALA A 216 -2.37 0.49 12.07
C ALA A 216 -1.63 -0.79 12.47
N GLN A 217 -2.38 -1.86 12.70
CA GLN A 217 -1.81 -3.17 13.02
C GLN A 217 -1.86 -4.09 11.82
N THR A 218 -0.82 -4.90 11.64
CA THR A 218 -0.81 -5.95 10.63
C THR A 218 -1.52 -7.19 11.13
N TRP A 219 -2.20 -7.89 10.22
CA TRP A 219 -2.81 -9.19 10.48
C TRP A 219 -2.57 -10.14 9.30
N SER A 220 -2.61 -11.44 9.57
CA SER A 220 -2.56 -12.50 8.55
C SER A 220 -3.43 -13.69 8.97
N VAL A 221 -4.08 -14.30 7.99
CA VAL A 221 -4.94 -15.47 8.15
C VAL A 221 -4.69 -16.48 7.03
N THR A 222 -5.05 -17.73 7.29
CA THR A 222 -4.94 -18.82 6.32
C THR A 222 -6.27 -19.59 6.25
N ARG A 223 -6.60 -20.09 5.06
CA ARG A 223 -7.78 -20.93 4.81
C ARG A 223 -7.66 -22.24 5.59
N THR A 224 -8.69 -22.58 6.35
CA THR A 224 -8.72 -23.76 7.22
C THR A 224 -9.79 -24.79 6.83
N GLY A 225 -10.72 -24.44 5.95
CA GLY A 225 -11.82 -25.31 5.53
C GLY A 225 -12.55 -24.76 4.32
#